data_AF-A0A9C9KMJ0-F1
#
_entry.id   AF-A0A9C9KMJ0-F1
#
_cell.length_a   1.000
_cell.length_b   1.000
_cell.length_c   1.000
_cell.angle_alpha   90.00
_cell.angle_beta   90.00
_cell.angle_gamma   90.00
#
_symmetry.space_group_name_H-M   'P 1'
#
loop_
_entity.id
_entity.type
_entity.pdbx_description
1 polymer ?
#
loop_
_entity_poly.entity_id
_entity_poly.type
_entity_poly.pdbx_seq_one_letter_code
_entity_poly.pdbx_strand_id
1 'polypeptide(L)'
;NFVRTLPLLAVLAIVAIGQAHYSVKGVLLAVLSGGIASGIGYAIWYMALAGLSSALAAVVQLLVPVIAALGGVVFVSEAVSLRLLVSAGLILGGILAVVLGKTWSAGKKQYAGE
;
A
#
# COMPACT_ATOMS: atom_id res chain seq x y z
N ASN A 1 -13.28 -10.41 -0.39
CA ASN A 1 -12.28 -9.65 -1.17
C ASN A 1 -11.34 -10.58 -1.93
N PHE A 2 -10.54 -11.40 -1.24
CA PHE A 2 -9.51 -12.26 -1.88
C PHE A 2 -10.05 -13.34 -2.83
N VAL A 3 -11.20 -13.97 -2.52
CA VAL A 3 -11.81 -14.99 -3.41
C VAL A 3 -12.08 -14.45 -4.82
N ARG A 4 -12.33 -13.14 -4.97
CA ARG A 4 -12.57 -12.52 -6.28
C ARG A 4 -11.33 -12.47 -7.16
N THR A 5 -10.12 -12.68 -6.61
CA THR A 5 -8.88 -12.75 -7.40
C THR A 5 -8.62 -14.15 -7.97
N LEU A 6 -9.35 -15.18 -7.51
CA LEU A 6 -9.14 -16.57 -7.95
C LEU A 6 -9.26 -16.77 -9.46
N PRO A 7 -10.20 -16.14 -10.20
CA PRO A 7 -10.25 -16.28 -11.66
C PRO A 7 -8.98 -15.75 -12.33
N LEU A 8 -8.48 -14.58 -11.89
CA LEU A 8 -7.26 -13.99 -12.42
C LEU A 8 -6.03 -14.84 -12.06
N LEU A 9 -5.99 -15.38 -10.84
CA LEU A 9 -4.95 -16.30 -10.39
C LEU A 9 -4.94 -17.58 -11.23
N ALA A 10 -6.11 -18.14 -11.58
CA ALA A 10 -6.22 -19.33 -12.41
C ALA A 10 -5.70 -19.07 -13.83
N VAL A 11 -6.06 -17.93 -14.43
CA VAL A 11 -5.51 -17.51 -15.74
C VAL A 11 -3.99 -17.36 -15.68
N LEU A 12 -3.47 -16.65 -14.66
CA LEU A 12 -2.03 -16.48 -14.48
C LEU A 12 -1.33 -17.83 -14.28
N ALA A 13 -1.92 -18.74 -13.50
CA ALA A 13 -1.39 -20.07 -13.29
C ALA A 13 -1.32 -20.85 -14.60
N ILE A 14 -2.38 -20.89 -15.41
CA ILE A 14 -2.39 -21.59 -16.71
C ILE A 14 -1.28 -21.06 -17.62
N VAL A 15 -1.10 -19.74 -17.69
CA VAL A 15 -0.06 -19.12 -18.53
C VAL A 15 1.34 -19.42 -18.01
N ALA A 16 1.54 -19.42 -16.69
CA ALA A 16 2.87 -19.54 -16.08
C ALA A 16 3.30 -21.00 -15.77
N ILE A 17 2.37 -21.96 -15.73
CA ILE A 17 2.63 -23.30 -15.18
C ILE A 17 3.68 -24.09 -15.97
N GLY A 18 3.76 -23.89 -17.28
CA GLY A 18 4.76 -24.54 -18.13
C GLY A 18 6.13 -23.86 -18.14
N GLN A 19 6.25 -22.67 -17.55
CA GLN A 19 7.47 -21.84 -17.57
C GLN A 19 8.14 -21.75 -16.19
N ALA A 20 7.44 -22.15 -15.13
CA ALA A 20 7.89 -21.99 -13.76
C ALA A 20 8.69 -23.20 -13.26
N HIS A 21 9.82 -22.92 -12.64
CA HIS A 21 10.61 -23.92 -11.93
C HIS A 21 10.07 -24.07 -10.50
N TYR A 22 9.35 -25.15 -10.24
CA TYR A 22 8.79 -25.42 -8.93
C TYR A 22 9.76 -26.23 -8.06
N SER A 23 10.06 -25.72 -6.87
CA SER A 23 10.69 -26.50 -5.81
C SER A 23 9.80 -26.47 -4.57
N VAL A 24 9.78 -27.57 -3.81
CA VAL A 24 8.98 -27.67 -2.57
C VAL A 24 9.31 -26.52 -1.61
N LYS A 25 10.61 -26.21 -1.47
CA LYS A 25 11.09 -25.08 -0.65
C LYS A 25 10.56 -23.74 -1.16
N GLY A 26 10.64 -23.49 -2.47
CA GLY A 26 10.17 -22.24 -3.07
C GLY A 26 8.66 -22.05 -2.90
N VAL A 27 7.87 -23.11 -3.08
CA VAL A 27 6.42 -23.07 -2.86
C VAL A 27 6.09 -22.76 -1.40
N LEU A 28 6.74 -23.44 -0.45
CA LEU A 28 6.54 -23.18 0.98
C LEU A 28 6.88 -21.73 1.34
N LEU A 29 8.01 -21.22 0.86
CA LEU A 29 8.41 -19.82 1.10
C LEU A 29 7.43 -18.84 0.49
N ALA A 30 6.93 -19.08 -0.73
CA ALA A 30 5.95 -18.22 -1.39
C ALA A 30 4.62 -18.17 -0.63
N VAL A 31 4.12 -19.33 -0.19
CA VAL A 31 2.86 -19.42 0.58
C VAL A 31 3.00 -18.77 1.94
N LEU A 32 4.09 -19.06 2.68
CA LEU A 32 4.31 -18.49 4.00
C LEU A 32 4.53 -16.98 3.94
N SER A 33 5.42 -16.50 3.07
CA SER A 33 5.68 -15.07 2.94
C SER A 33 4.45 -14.31 2.46
N GLY A 34 3.80 -14.78 1.39
CA GLY A 34 2.61 -14.14 0.82
C GLY A 34 1.42 -14.18 1.77
N GLY A 35 1.16 -15.33 2.39
CA GLY A 35 0.07 -15.52 3.34
C GLY A 35 0.24 -14.68 4.61
N ILE A 36 1.43 -14.70 5.23
CA ILE A 36 1.72 -13.93 6.43
C ILE A 36 1.68 -12.43 6.13
N ALA A 37 2.38 -11.97 5.09
CA ALA A 37 2.40 -10.55 4.72
C ALA A 37 0.99 -10.03 4.41
N SER A 38 0.18 -10.79 3.66
CA SER A 38 -1.20 -10.42 3.35
C SER A 38 -2.08 -10.40 4.59
N GLY A 39 -1.99 -11.43 5.43
CA GLY A 39 -2.77 -11.54 6.66
C GLY A 39 -2.53 -10.38 7.61
N ILE A 40 -1.25 -10.07 7.87
CA ILE A 40 -0.86 -8.94 8.73
C ILE A 40 -1.31 -7.62 8.11
N GLY A 41 -1.05 -7.41 6.81
CA GLY A 41 -1.43 -6.18 6.11
C GLY A 41 -2.94 -5.90 6.18
N TYR A 42 -3.78 -6.91 5.94
CA TYR A 42 -5.22 -6.76 6.03
C TYR A 42 -5.71 -6.56 7.47
N ALA A 43 -5.14 -7.27 8.44
CA ALA A 43 -5.50 -7.10 9.84
C ALA A 43 -5.24 -5.64 10.29
N ILE A 44 -4.03 -5.13 10.02
CA ILE A 44 -3.67 -3.74 10.35
C ILE A 44 -4.56 -2.75 9.60
N TRP A 45 -4.78 -2.97 8.31
CA TRP A 45 -5.58 -2.07 7.49
C TRP A 45 -7.03 -1.96 7.97
N TYR A 46 -7.68 -3.08 8.28
CA TYR A 46 -9.06 -3.06 8.79
C TYR A 46 -9.16 -2.47 10.19
N MET A 47 -8.15 -2.68 11.06
CA MET A 47 -8.08 -1.99 12.35
C MET A 47 -7.96 -0.47 12.17
N ALA A 48 -7.09 -0.02 11.24
CA ALA A 48 -6.92 1.40 10.96
C ALA A 48 -8.18 2.03 10.34
N LEU A 49 -8.84 1.33 9.41
CA LEU A 49 -10.04 1.82 8.73
C LEU A 49 -11.18 2.15 9.68
N ALA A 50 -11.30 1.45 10.81
CA ALA A 50 -12.35 1.71 11.81
C ALA A 50 -12.31 3.15 12.36
N GLY A 51 -11.15 3.82 12.32
CA GLY A 51 -10.98 5.19 12.79
C GLY A 51 -10.89 6.26 11.69
N LEU A 52 -11.01 5.90 10.41
CA LEU A 52 -10.73 6.82 9.29
C LEU A 52 -11.97 7.06 8.42
N SER A 53 -12.23 8.34 8.11
CA SER A 53 -13.16 8.68 7.02
C SER A 53 -12.65 8.14 5.68
N SER A 54 -13.54 7.81 4.74
CA SER A 54 -13.17 7.31 3.40
C SER A 54 -12.13 8.19 2.69
N ALA A 55 -12.30 9.52 2.75
CA ALA A 55 -11.34 10.47 2.17
C ALA A 55 -9.95 10.39 2.84
N LEU A 56 -9.88 10.23 4.17
CA LEU A 56 -8.62 10.12 4.88
C LEU A 56 -7.95 8.77 4.63
N ALA A 57 -8.73 7.68 4.56
CA ALA A 57 -8.23 6.37 4.18
C ALA A 57 -7.58 6.39 2.79
N ALA A 58 -8.22 7.05 1.81
CA ALA A 58 -7.67 7.22 0.47
C ALA A 58 -6.34 8.01 0.47
N VAL A 59 -6.25 9.09 1.23
CA VAL A 59 -5.04 9.92 1.34
C VAL A 59 -3.89 9.15 2.02
N VAL A 60 -4.16 8.43 3.11
CA VAL A 60 -3.16 7.61 3.80
C VAL A 60 -2.64 6.49 2.90
N GLN A 61 -3.48 5.96 1.99
CA GLN A 61 -3.07 4.93 1.05
C GLN A 61 -1.96 5.40 0.08
N LEU A 62 -1.83 6.71 -0.14
CA LEU A 62 -0.74 7.28 -0.93
C LEU A 62 0.64 7.10 -0.27
N LEU A 63 0.70 6.80 1.03
CA LEU A 63 1.95 6.47 1.72
C LEU A 63 2.51 5.09 1.35
N VAL A 64 1.66 4.15 0.93
CA VAL A 64 2.06 2.77 0.60
C VAL A 64 3.26 2.71 -0.36
N PRO A 65 3.26 3.38 -1.53
CA PRO A 65 4.41 3.36 -2.43
C PRO A 65 5.68 3.97 -1.82
N VAL A 66 5.57 4.99 -0.96
CA VAL A 66 6.73 5.60 -0.30
C VAL A 66 7.34 4.65 0.72
N ILE A 67 6.51 3.99 1.54
CA ILE A 67 6.95 2.99 2.51
C ILE A 67 7.57 1.79 1.79
N ALA A 68 6.96 1.33 0.68
CA ALA A 68 7.50 0.25 -0.13
C ALA A 68 8.89 0.59 -0.71
N ALA A 69 9.06 1.81 -1.25
CA ALA A 69 10.35 2.27 -1.76
C ALA A 69 11.42 2.35 -0.67
N LEU A 70 11.07 2.86 0.52
CA LEU A 70 11.98 2.84 1.67
C LEU A 70 12.38 1.42 2.06
N GLY A 71 11.42 0.48 2.04
CA GLY A 71 11.70 -0.95 2.25
C GLY A 71 12.66 -1.51 1.20
N GLY A 72 12.50 -1.15 -0.07
CA GLY A 72 13.41 -1.53 -1.15
C GLY A 72 14.84 -1.04 -0.91
N VAL A 73 15.00 0.22 -0.50
CA VAL A 73 16.31 0.79 -0.14
C VAL A 73 16.94 0.06 1.04
N VAL A 74 16.18 -0.19 2.11
CA VAL A 74 16.71 -0.78 3.35
C VAL A 74 16.99 -2.28 3.22
N PHE A 75 16.04 -3.04 2.68
CA PHE A 75 16.08 -4.51 2.70
C PHE A 75 16.66 -5.12 1.41
N VAL A 76 16.55 -4.42 0.29
CA VAL A 76 16.98 -4.92 -1.04
C VAL A 76 18.14 -4.09 -1.60
N SER A 77 18.65 -3.11 -0.83
CA SER A 77 19.75 -2.22 -1.23
C SER A 77 19.48 -1.48 -2.54
N GLU A 78 18.22 -1.09 -2.77
CA GLU A 78 17.86 -0.29 -3.93
C GLU A 78 18.56 1.08 -3.88
N ALA A 79 19.10 1.52 -5.03
CA ALA A 79 19.83 2.79 -5.11
C ALA A 79 18.88 3.98 -4.91
N VAL A 80 19.27 4.90 -4.03
CA VAL A 80 18.54 6.16 -3.81
C VAL A 80 18.76 7.08 -5.02
N SER A 81 17.85 7.01 -5.97
CA SER A 81 17.89 7.83 -7.18
C SER A 81 17.17 9.17 -7.00
N LEU A 82 17.55 10.16 -7.81
CA LEU A 82 16.81 11.44 -7.87
C LEU A 82 15.34 11.23 -8.22
N ARG A 83 15.03 10.25 -9.09
CA ARG A 83 13.64 9.91 -9.43
C ARG A 83 12.86 9.46 -8.21
N LEU A 84 13.44 8.59 -7.37
CA LEU A 84 12.81 8.11 -6.14
C LEU A 84 12.56 9.28 -5.19
N LEU A 85 13.58 10.14 -4.98
CA LEU A 85 13.47 11.30 -4.10
C LEU A 85 12.39 12.29 -4.56
N VAL A 86 12.36 12.64 -5.84
CA VAL A 86 11.36 13.57 -6.40
C VAL A 86 9.96 12.97 -6.31
N SER A 87 9.77 11.71 -6.71
CA SER A 87 8.46 11.05 -6.63
C SER A 87 7.96 10.95 -5.19
N ALA A 88 8.82 10.56 -4.24
CA ALA A 88 8.46 10.52 -2.82
C ALA A 88 8.10 11.92 -2.29
N GLY A 89 8.88 12.95 -2.66
CA GLY A 89 8.60 14.33 -2.30
C GLY A 89 7.25 14.83 -2.83
N LEU A 90 6.91 14.53 -4.08
CA LEU A 90 5.61 14.88 -4.68
C LEU A 90 4.44 14.19 -3.98
N ILE A 91 4.58 12.89 -3.68
CA ILE A 91 3.54 12.14 -2.95
C ILE A 91 3.33 12.72 -1.55
N LEU A 92 4.40 12.90 -0.78
CA LEU A 92 4.33 13.44 0.57
C LEU A 92 3.82 14.89 0.59
N GLY A 93 4.25 15.72 -0.36
CA GLY A 93 3.76 17.08 -0.54
C GLY A 93 2.27 17.14 -0.86
N GLY A 94 1.78 16.26 -1.74
CA GLY A 94 0.36 16.15 -2.06
C GLY A 94 -0.48 15.73 -0.85
N ILE A 95 -0.01 14.73 -0.08
CA ILE A 95 -0.66 14.30 1.16
C ILE A 95 -0.74 15.46 2.15
N LEU A 96 0.37 16.17 2.37
CA LEU A 96 0.43 17.31 3.29
C LEU A 96 -0.57 18.41 2.90
N ALA A 97 -0.63 18.77 1.62
CA ALA A 97 -1.55 19.79 1.12
C ALA A 97 -3.02 19.43 1.40
N VAL A 98 -3.41 18.16 1.18
CA VAL A 98 -4.78 17.70 1.44
C VAL A 98 -5.11 17.72 2.94
N VAL A 99 -4.18 17.27 3.79
CA VAL A 99 -4.38 17.26 5.25
C VAL A 99 -4.54 18.69 5.77
N LEU A 100 -3.67 19.62 5.37
CA LEU A 100 -3.73 21.03 5.78
C LEU A 100 -4.99 21.74 5.26
N GLY A 101 -5.42 21.46 4.03
CA GLY A 101 -6.66 22.02 3.48
C GLY A 101 -7.88 21.58 4.28
N LYS A 102 -7.90 20.32 4.76
CA LYS A 102 -8.98 19.78 5.57
C LYS A 102 -9.06 20.45 6.95
N THR A 103 -7.92 20.67 7.61
CA THR A 103 -7.87 21.36 8.92
C THR A 103 -8.28 22.82 8.81
N TRP A 104 -7.86 23.52 7.75
CA TRP A 104 -8.30 24.89 7.48
C TRP A 104 -9.82 24.97 7.35
N SER A 105 -10.41 24.09 6.53
CA SER A 105 -11.86 24.13 6.27
C SER A 105 -12.69 23.77 7.51
N ALA A 106 -12.18 22.88 8.36
CA ALA A 106 -12.82 22.53 9.65
C ALA A 106 -12.80 23.72 10.63
N GLY A 107 -11.67 24.41 10.76
CA GLY A 107 -11.57 25.62 11.59
C GLY A 107 -12.51 26.72 11.13
N LYS A 108 -12.65 26.91 9.81
CA LYS A 108 -13.56 27.93 9.24
C LYS A 108 -15.03 27.68 9.57
N LYS A 109 -15.49 26.42 9.59
CA LYS A 109 -16.86 26.07 10.02
C LYS A 109 -17.10 26.41 11.50
N GLN A 110 -16.11 26.17 12.35
CA GLN A 110 -16.22 26.43 13.79
C GLN A 110 -16.28 27.93 14.14
N TYR A 111 -15.66 28.80 13.36
CA TYR A 111 -15.80 30.27 13.51
C TYR A 111 -17.04 30.86 12.84
N ALA A 112 -17.67 30.13 11.91
CA ALA A 112 -18.87 30.57 11.21
C ALA A 112 -20.18 30.29 11.98
N GLY A 113 -20.13 29.58 13.11
CA GLY A 113 -21.28 29.41 14.00
C GLY A 113 -22.41 28.50 13.48
N GLU A 114 -22.11 27.60 12.55
CA GLU A 114 -23.04 26.54 12.09
C GLU A 114 -22.76 25.19 12.77
#